data_AF-A0A9W6KTW2-F1
#
_entry.id   AF-A0A9W6KTW2-F1
#
_cell.length_a   1.000
_cell.length_b   1.000
_cell.length_c   1.000
_cell.angle_alpha   90.00
_cell.angle_beta   90.00
_cell.angle_gamma   90.00
#
_symmetry.space_group_name_H-M   'P 1'
#
loop_
_entity.id
_entity.type
_entity.pdbx_description
1 polymer ?
#
loop_
_entity_poly.entity_id
_entity_poly.type
_entity_poly.pdbx_seq_one_letter_code
_entity_poly.pdbx_strand_id
1 'polypeptide(L)'
;MALAAIDDITYTDQVAEGRTVALFYEASIGATRLYEAQRLRLDASGLINEITLYVRPLPALTLLMTRLGPELARRNGQPGMARLIPLASGMMHSMAKTGEMRVMPKVAPR
;
A
#
# COMPACT_ATOMS: atom_id res chain seq x y z
N MET A 1 4.48 9.85 -10.06
CA MET A 1 4.70 9.91 -8.60
C MET A 1 4.03 8.71 -7.97
N ALA A 2 4.55 8.14 -6.88
CA ALA A 2 3.99 6.95 -6.24
C ALA A 2 2.47 7.07 -5.95
N LEU A 3 2.00 8.28 -5.64
CA LEU A 3 0.58 8.57 -5.41
C LEU A 3 -0.34 8.40 -6.63
N ALA A 4 0.20 8.33 -7.86
CA ALA A 4 -0.61 8.15 -9.07
C ALA A 4 -1.07 6.70 -9.31
N ALA A 5 -0.68 5.77 -8.44
CA ALA A 5 -1.05 4.36 -8.55
C ALA A 5 -2.41 4.02 -7.92
N ILE A 6 -2.96 4.95 -7.13
CA ILE A 6 -4.12 4.77 -6.27
C ILE A 6 -5.20 5.79 -6.67
N ASP A 7 -6.41 5.30 -6.83
CA ASP A 7 -7.58 6.04 -7.29
C ASP A 7 -8.53 6.31 -6.09
N ASP A 8 -9.31 7.39 -6.14
CA ASP A 8 -10.40 7.69 -5.16
C ASP A 8 -9.99 7.74 -3.67
N ILE A 9 -8.85 8.34 -3.36
CA ILE A 9 -8.39 8.48 -1.96
C ILE A 9 -9.38 9.34 -1.15
N THR A 10 -9.90 8.77 -0.07
CA THR A 10 -10.74 9.45 0.93
C THR A 10 -10.14 9.22 2.32
N TYR A 11 -9.62 10.28 2.94
CA TYR A 11 -9.15 10.21 4.32
C TYR A 11 -10.32 10.10 5.29
N THR A 12 -10.24 9.15 6.22
CA THR A 12 -11.31 8.87 7.19
C THR A 12 -10.96 9.38 8.58
N ASP A 13 -9.71 9.21 8.99
CA ASP A 13 -9.26 9.52 10.34
C ASP A 13 -7.83 10.07 10.34
N GLN A 14 -7.56 10.89 11.36
CA GLN A 14 -6.22 11.36 11.67
C GLN A 14 -6.02 11.28 13.19
N VAL A 15 -4.93 10.65 13.60
CA VAL A 15 -4.48 10.61 14.99
C VAL A 15 -3.08 11.19 15.06
N ALA A 16 -2.84 12.11 15.99
CA ALA A 16 -1.52 12.72 16.16
C ALA A 16 -1.11 12.71 17.63
N GLU A 17 0.13 12.32 17.88
CA GLU A 17 0.76 12.37 19.20
C GLU A 17 2.22 12.82 19.05
N GLY A 18 2.51 14.02 19.58
CA GLY A 18 3.83 14.64 19.46
C GLY A 18 4.25 14.81 18.00
N ARG A 19 5.28 14.07 17.58
CA ARG A 19 5.81 14.07 16.21
C ARG A 19 5.42 12.84 15.40
N THR A 20 4.46 12.06 15.89
CA THR A 20 3.93 10.89 15.19
C THR A 20 2.52 11.19 14.73
N VAL A 21 2.26 11.01 13.44
CA VAL A 21 0.93 11.20 12.84
C VAL A 21 0.51 9.90 12.16
N ALA A 22 -0.67 9.40 12.48
CA ALA A 22 -1.32 8.31 11.79
C ALA A 22 -2.45 8.89 10.92
N LEU A 23 -2.40 8.65 9.62
CA LEU A 23 -3.46 9.00 8.67
C LEU A 23 -4.14 7.72 8.19
N PHE A 24 -5.46 7.69 8.20
CA PHE A 24 -6.25 6.56 7.71
C PHE A 24 -7.02 6.99 6.47
N TYR A 25 -7.01 6.15 5.45
CA TYR A 25 -7.76 6.42 4.23
C TYR A 25 -8.27 5.15 3.56
N GLU A 26 -9.34 5.33 2.80
CA GLU A 26 -9.85 4.34 1.85
C GLU A 26 -9.53 4.78 0.43
N ALA A 27 -9.26 3.81 -0.45
CA ALA A 27 -9.01 4.09 -1.85
C ALA A 27 -9.28 2.87 -2.73
N SER A 28 -8.95 2.96 -4.02
CA SER A 28 -9.03 1.84 -4.95
C SER A 28 -7.79 1.72 -5.85
N ILE A 29 -7.55 0.52 -6.35
CA ILE A 29 -6.58 0.22 -7.41
C ILE A 29 -7.37 -0.52 -8.50
N GLY A 30 -7.83 0.22 -9.51
CA GLY A 30 -8.83 -0.31 -10.44
C GLY A 30 -10.08 -0.79 -9.68
N ALA A 31 -10.49 -2.05 -9.88
CA ALA A 31 -11.66 -2.61 -9.21
C ALA A 31 -11.42 -3.07 -7.76
N THR A 32 -10.19 -2.98 -7.23
CA THR A 32 -9.84 -3.49 -5.90
C THR A 32 -9.85 -2.36 -4.87
N ARG A 33 -10.70 -2.46 -3.84
CA ARG A 33 -10.68 -1.54 -2.70
C ARG A 33 -9.47 -1.80 -1.80
N LEU A 34 -8.91 -0.74 -1.24
CA LEU A 34 -7.87 -0.79 -0.23
C LEU A 34 -8.19 0.15 0.93
N TYR A 35 -7.69 -0.23 2.11
CA TYR A 35 -7.72 0.57 3.32
C TYR A 35 -6.27 0.68 3.79
N GLU A 36 -5.84 1.90 4.07
CA GLU A 36 -4.47 2.18 4.45
C GLU A 36 -4.40 2.97 5.74
N ALA A 37 -3.41 2.64 6.57
CA ALA A 37 -2.92 3.51 7.62
C ALA A 37 -1.48 3.92 7.32
N GLN A 38 -1.18 5.21 7.38
CA GLN A 38 0.16 5.76 7.19
C GLN A 38 0.66 6.29 8.52
N ARG A 39 1.75 5.72 9.02
CA ARG A 39 2.46 6.28 10.17
C ARG A 39 3.58 7.18 9.68
N LEU A 40 3.44 8.46 9.93
CA LEU A 40 4.43 9.50 9.64
C LEU A 40 5.19 9.83 10.92
N ARG A 41 6.51 9.95 10.83
CA ARG A 41 7.31 10.59 11.86
C ARG A 41 7.85 11.91 11.32
N LEU A 42 7.72 12.94 12.13
CA LEU A 42 8.16 14.29 11.83
C LEU A 42 9.48 14.58 12.54
N ASP A 43 10.37 15.29 11.87
CA ASP A 43 11.59 15.81 12.46
C ASP A 43 11.33 17.07 13.31
N ALA A 44 12.41 17.71 13.80
CA ALA A 44 12.30 18.91 14.63
C ALA A 44 11.75 20.13 13.88
N SER A 45 11.84 20.14 12.54
CA SER A 45 11.28 21.19 11.68
C SER A 45 9.84 20.91 11.24
N GLY A 46 9.26 19.79 11.68
CA GLY A 46 7.91 19.38 11.30
C GLY A 46 7.83 18.70 9.93
N LEU A 47 8.97 18.35 9.32
CA LEU A 47 9.02 17.66 8.04
C LEU A 47 8.97 16.15 8.23
N ILE A 48 8.38 15.44 7.27
CA ILE A 48 8.30 13.97 7.30
C ILE A 48 9.68 13.38 7.09
N ASN A 49 10.18 12.62 8.07
CA ASN A 49 11.47 11.90 7.98
C ASN A 49 11.30 10.38 7.83
N GLU A 50 10.15 9.83 8.22
CA GLU A 50 9.82 8.41 8.11
C GLU A 50 8.35 8.26 7.69
N ILE A 51 8.11 7.35 6.76
CA ILE A 51 6.76 6.93 6.35
C ILE A 51 6.70 5.41 6.42
N THR A 52 5.76 4.87 7.20
CA THR A 52 5.42 3.44 7.21
C THR A 52 3.99 3.27 6.72
N LEU A 53 3.78 2.40 5.72
CA LEU A 53 2.48 2.15 5.11
C LEU A 53 1.94 0.78 5.56
N TYR A 54 0.70 0.76 6.05
CA TYR A 54 -0.02 -0.45 6.41
C TYR A 54 -1.23 -0.58 5.51
N VAL A 55 -1.13 -1.46 4.50
CA VAL A 55 -2.17 -1.61 3.48
C VAL A 55 -2.90 -2.94 3.68
N ARG A 56 -4.22 -2.88 3.61
CA ARG A 56 -5.09 -4.05 3.53
C ARG A 56 -6.12 -3.87 2.41
N PRO A 57 -6.69 -4.96 1.87
CA PRO A 57 -6.31 -6.37 2.09
C PRO A 57 -5.00 -6.74 1.39
N LEU A 58 -4.46 -7.94 1.63
CA LEU A 58 -3.18 -8.36 1.05
C LEU A 58 -3.18 -8.37 -0.50
N PRO A 59 -4.28 -8.74 -1.18
CA PRO A 59 -4.44 -8.55 -2.63
C PRO A 59 -4.26 -7.10 -3.08
N ALA A 60 -4.74 -6.13 -2.31
CA ALA A 60 -4.55 -4.73 -2.66
C ALA A 60 -3.09 -4.30 -2.50
N LEU A 61 -2.43 -4.72 -1.41
CA LEU A 61 -1.01 -4.46 -1.20
C LEU A 61 -0.14 -5.02 -2.33
N THR A 62 -0.40 -6.25 -2.76
CA THR A 62 0.34 -6.89 -3.86
C THR A 62 0.11 -6.17 -5.20
N LEU A 63 -1.10 -5.69 -5.50
CA LEU A 63 -1.37 -4.83 -6.66
C LEU A 63 -0.70 -3.47 -6.55
N LEU A 64 -0.64 -2.89 -5.36
CA LEU A 64 0.05 -1.63 -5.15
C LEU A 64 1.54 -1.79 -5.51
N MET A 65 2.16 -2.91 -5.11
CA MET A 65 3.55 -3.20 -5.43
C MET A 65 3.80 -3.42 -6.94
N THR A 66 2.83 -3.99 -7.69
CA THR A 66 2.99 -4.12 -9.15
C THR A 66 3.05 -2.76 -9.85
N ARG A 67 2.30 -1.76 -9.33
CA ARG A 67 2.26 -0.40 -9.88
C ARG A 67 3.43 0.47 -9.39
N LEU A 68 3.76 0.42 -8.10
CA LEU A 68 4.81 1.25 -7.49
C LEU A 68 6.22 0.74 -7.77
N GLY A 69 6.41 -0.57 -7.68
CA GLY A 69 7.74 -1.17 -7.66
C GLY A 69 8.58 -0.88 -8.92
N PRO A 70 8.04 -0.91 -10.16
CA PRO A 70 8.80 -0.59 -11.35
C PRO A 70 9.30 0.86 -11.40
N GLU A 71 8.47 1.81 -10.96
CA GLU A 71 8.83 3.23 -10.91
C GLU A 71 9.91 3.49 -9.85
N LEU A 72 9.78 2.88 -8.66
CA LEU A 72 10.79 2.97 -7.61
C LEU A 72 12.13 2.36 -8.05
N ALA A 73 12.09 1.17 -8.68
CA ALA A 73 13.29 0.52 -9.19
C ALA A 73 13.99 1.35 -10.26
N ARG A 74 13.24 2.00 -11.16
CA ARG A 74 13.82 2.92 -12.16
C ARG A 74 14.47 4.14 -11.50
N ARG A 75 13.79 4.77 -10.53
CA ARG A 75 14.34 5.92 -9.78
C ARG A 75 15.61 5.58 -9.02
N ASN A 76 15.72 4.34 -8.55
CA ASN A 76 16.88 3.84 -7.82
C ASN A 76 17.99 3.27 -8.73
N GLY A 77 17.91 3.48 -10.06
CA GLY A 77 18.94 3.04 -11.00
C GLY A 77 18.98 1.52 -11.26
N GLN A 78 17.87 0.81 -11.02
CA GLN A 78 17.75 -0.64 -11.15
C GLN A 78 16.78 -1.06 -12.30
N PRO A 79 17.09 -0.75 -13.58
CA PRO A 79 16.16 -0.96 -14.69
C PRO A 79 15.88 -2.45 -15.01
N GLY A 80 16.83 -3.35 -14.73
CA GLY A 80 16.62 -4.79 -14.87
C GLY A 80 15.58 -5.33 -13.89
N MET A 81 15.64 -4.87 -12.63
CA MET A 81 14.69 -5.26 -11.59
C MET A 81 13.28 -4.73 -11.88
N ALA A 82 13.18 -3.54 -12.47
CA ALA A 82 11.91 -2.94 -12.87
C ALA A 82 11.09 -3.80 -13.86
N ARG A 83 11.75 -4.70 -14.61
CA ARG A 83 11.06 -5.63 -15.54
C ARG A 83 10.59 -6.92 -14.85
N LEU A 84 11.24 -7.35 -13.78
CA LEU A 84 10.90 -8.59 -13.06
C LEU A 84 9.83 -8.36 -11.99
N ILE A 85 9.80 -7.18 -11.38
CA ILE A 85 8.86 -6.84 -10.31
C ILE A 85 7.39 -7.10 -10.69
N PRO A 86 6.87 -6.68 -11.87
CA PRO A 86 5.46 -6.93 -12.21
C PRO A 86 5.09 -8.42 -12.25
N LEU A 87 6.00 -9.26 -12.75
CA LEU A 87 5.79 -10.71 -12.83
C LEU A 87 5.73 -11.34 -11.44
N ALA A 88 6.73 -11.05 -10.59
CA ALA A 88 6.78 -11.56 -9.23
C ALA A 88 5.59 -11.06 -8.39
N SER A 89 5.29 -9.76 -8.47
CA SER A 89 4.17 -9.16 -7.73
C SER A 89 2.80 -9.66 -8.23
N GLY A 90 2.64 -9.96 -9.52
CA GLY A 90 1.43 -10.58 -10.06
C GLY A 90 1.19 -12.00 -9.53
N MET A 91 2.24 -12.82 -9.43
CA MET A 91 2.17 -14.15 -8.82
C MET A 91 1.75 -14.07 -7.34
N MET A 92 2.41 -13.19 -6.58
CA MET A 92 2.07 -12.94 -5.18
C MET A 92 0.63 -12.46 -5.02
N HIS A 93 0.14 -11.61 -5.93
CA HIS A 93 -1.26 -11.18 -5.92
C HIS A 93 -2.23 -12.34 -6.09
N SER A 94 -1.97 -13.25 -7.02
CA SER A 94 -2.82 -14.44 -7.23
C SER A 94 -2.88 -15.32 -5.99
N MET A 95 -1.72 -15.56 -5.35
CA MET A 95 -1.63 -16.33 -4.11
C MET A 95 -2.36 -15.64 -2.96
N ALA A 96 -2.12 -14.35 -2.76
CA ALA A 96 -2.78 -13.54 -1.74
C ALA A 96 -4.30 -13.54 -1.89
N LYS A 97 -4.79 -13.32 -3.12
CA LYS A 97 -6.22 -13.30 -3.43
C LYS A 97 -6.88 -14.65 -3.15
N THR A 98 -6.21 -15.72 -3.52
CA THR A 98 -6.71 -17.08 -3.28
C THR A 98 -6.70 -17.41 -1.78
N GLY A 99 -5.59 -17.15 -1.10
CA GLY A 99 -5.44 -17.40 0.33
C GLY A 99 -6.48 -16.65 1.16
N GLU A 100 -6.59 -15.34 0.95
CA GLU A 100 -7.49 -14.48 1.73
C GLU A 100 -8.98 -14.78 1.43
N MET A 101 -9.36 -15.08 0.18
CA MET A 101 -10.77 -15.35 -0.13
C MET A 101 -11.24 -16.79 0.11
N ARG A 102 -10.35 -17.78 -0.04
CA ARG A 102 -10.73 -19.21 -0.03
C ARG A 102 -10.19 -20.01 1.14
N VAL A 103 -9.05 -19.62 1.71
CA VAL A 103 -8.36 -20.41 2.75
C VAL A 103 -8.56 -19.81 4.13
N MET A 104 -8.54 -18.47 4.24
CA MET A 104 -8.73 -17.81 5.52
C MET A 104 -10.20 -17.93 5.98
N PRO A 105 -10.43 -18.34 7.24
CA PRO A 105 -11.77 -18.39 7.79
C PRO A 105 -12.37 -16.98 7.80
N LYS A 106 -13.55 -16.83 7.17
CA LYS A 106 -14.29 -15.58 7.18
C LYS A 106 -14.89 -15.39 8.56
N VAL A 107 -14.61 -14.25 9.19
CA VAL A 107 -15.33 -13.87 10.41
C VAL A 107 -16.79 -13.65 10.02
N ALA A 108 -17.66 -14.55 10.44
CA ALA A 108 -19.10 -14.31 10.35
C ALA A 108 -19.47 -13.20 11.34
N PRO A 109 -20.25 -12.19 10.93
CA PRO A 109 -20.77 -11.22 11.87
C PRO A 109 -21.60 -11.96 12.94
N ARG A 110 -21.40 -11.58 14.21
CA ARG A 110 -22.23 -12.01 15.33
C ARG A 110 -23.45 -11.11 15.44
#